data_AF-A0A317JNJ6-F1
#
_entry.id   AF-A0A317JNJ6-F1
#
_cell.length_a   1.000
_cell.length_b   1.000
_cell.length_c   1.000
_cell.angle_alpha   90.00
_cell.angle_beta   90.00
_cell.angle_gamma   90.00
#
_symmetry.space_group_name_H-M   'P 1'
#
loop_
_entity.id
_entity.type
_entity.pdbx_description
1 polymer ?
#
loop_
_entity_poly.entity_id
_entity_poly.type
_entity_poly.pdbx_seq_one_letter_code
_entity_poly.pdbx_strand_id
1 'polypeptide(L)'
;MGFFIIASLILVSIIHHRFFDSISKLARDRKFAAFISDVRSHKGVDARIFWEFREFFDTGTFSFPPHTVTFLETQHLTPIVDNAAATQILQYDSPHIHSEDFVVKKPFQLANPLLSPTLSVECVDPNSTIYVDDNTLIYHKDKNTVRILFAASIDAMRTANGFFDYQPDELFFLQDKFWVDITDIRTN
;
A
#
# COMPACT_ATOMS: atom_id res chain seq x y z
N MET A 1 29.42 -11.30 41.79
CA MET A 1 28.64 -12.30 41.02
C MET A 1 27.39 -11.70 40.37
N GLY A 2 26.56 -10.92 41.08
CA GLY A 2 25.33 -10.31 40.51
C GLY A 2 25.53 -9.35 39.33
N PHE A 3 26.61 -8.56 39.32
CA PHE A 3 26.91 -7.64 38.19
C PHE A 3 27.15 -8.37 36.86
N PHE A 4 27.84 -9.52 36.89
CA PHE A 4 28.10 -10.32 35.69
C PHE A 4 26.81 -10.92 35.11
N ILE A 5 25.87 -11.35 35.97
CA ILE A 5 24.59 -11.91 35.52
C ILE A 5 23.74 -10.83 34.82
N ILE A 6 23.68 -9.62 35.40
CA ILE A 6 22.94 -8.49 34.81
C ILE A 6 23.55 -8.08 33.47
N ALA A 7 24.88 -7.96 33.39
CA ALA A 7 25.57 -7.63 32.16
C ALA A 7 25.35 -8.68 31.06
N SER A 8 25.37 -9.98 31.41
CA SER A 8 25.08 -11.07 30.47
C SER A 8 23.63 -11.05 29.97
N LEU A 9 22.64 -10.77 30.83
CA LEU A 9 21.24 -10.68 30.43
C LEU A 9 20.99 -9.50 29.48
N ILE A 10 21.60 -8.33 29.75
CA ILE A 10 21.52 -7.17 28.86
C ILE A 10 22.15 -7.50 27.51
N LEU A 11 23.33 -8.13 27.50
CA LEU A 11 24.02 -8.52 26.27
C LEU A 11 23.19 -9.51 25.45
N VAL A 12 22.59 -10.53 26.08
CA VAL A 12 21.70 -11.49 25.41
C VAL A 12 20.48 -10.79 24.83
N SER A 13 19.88 -9.85 25.56
CA SER A 13 18.74 -9.07 25.06
C SER A 13 19.11 -8.23 23.83
N ILE A 14 20.28 -7.59 23.84
CA ILE A 14 20.77 -6.78 22.70
C ILE A 14 21.06 -7.68 21.49
N ILE A 15 21.73 -8.81 21.69
CA ILE A 15 22.03 -9.76 20.61
C ILE A 15 20.74 -10.33 20.03
N HIS A 16 19.80 -10.73 20.89
CA HIS A 16 18.49 -11.24 20.47
C HIS A 16 17.76 -10.20 19.63
N HIS A 17 17.62 -8.96 20.11
CA HIS A 17 16.93 -7.92 19.35
C HIS A 17 17.55 -7.70 17.96
N ARG A 18 18.88 -7.50 17.89
CA ARG A 18 19.56 -7.27 16.61
C ARG A 18 19.47 -8.47 15.64
N PHE A 19 19.52 -9.69 16.18
CA PHE A 19 19.41 -10.90 15.37
C PHE A 19 17.99 -11.06 14.80
N PHE A 20 16.96 -10.85 15.62
CA PHE A 20 15.57 -10.89 15.16
C PHE A 20 15.27 -9.79 14.14
N ASP A 21 15.76 -8.57 14.36
CA ASP A 21 15.60 -7.47 13.41
C ASP A 21 16.23 -7.82 12.06
N SER A 22 17.43 -8.42 12.07
CA SER A 22 18.14 -8.84 10.85
C SER A 22 17.40 -9.96 10.09
N ILE A 23 16.87 -10.96 10.79
CA ILE A 23 16.07 -12.02 10.18
C ILE A 23 14.78 -11.44 9.59
N SER A 24 14.13 -10.54 10.32
CA SER A 24 12.90 -9.89 9.86
C SER A 24 13.15 -9.08 8.57
N LYS A 25 14.26 -8.35 8.51
CA LYS A 25 14.68 -7.60 7.32
C LYS A 25 14.94 -8.53 6.13
N LEU A 26 15.69 -9.62 6.33
CA LEU A 26 15.94 -10.59 5.26
C LEU A 26 14.64 -11.22 4.73
N ALA A 27 13.69 -11.50 5.62
CA ALA A 27 12.38 -12.01 5.22
C ALA A 27 11.58 -10.97 4.41
N ARG A 28 11.59 -9.69 4.82
CA ARG A 28 10.97 -8.58 4.08
C ARG A 28 11.62 -8.37 2.72
N ASP A 29 12.94 -8.34 2.65
CA ASP A 29 13.69 -8.18 1.39
C ASP A 29 13.32 -9.30 0.39
N ARG A 30 13.16 -10.54 0.86
CA ARG A 30 12.72 -11.68 0.01
C ARG A 30 11.28 -11.53 -0.47
N LYS A 31 10.36 -11.11 0.41
CA LYS A 31 8.95 -10.87 0.05
C LYS A 31 8.84 -9.76 -0.98
N PHE A 32 9.57 -8.66 -0.79
CA PHE A 32 9.61 -7.57 -1.76
C PHE A 32 10.21 -7.99 -3.10
N ALA A 33 11.32 -8.73 -3.10
CA ALA A 33 11.90 -9.24 -4.34
C ALA A 33 10.94 -10.18 -5.09
N ALA A 34 10.22 -11.04 -4.38
CA ALA A 34 9.18 -11.90 -4.96
C ALA A 34 8.05 -11.08 -5.58
N PHE A 35 7.52 -10.09 -4.85
CA PHE A 35 6.50 -9.18 -5.35
C PHE A 35 6.94 -8.44 -6.63
N ILE A 36 8.16 -7.89 -6.66
CA ILE A 36 8.68 -7.20 -7.86
C ILE A 36 8.84 -8.17 -9.04
N SER A 37 9.22 -9.43 -8.78
CA SER A 37 9.26 -10.46 -9.81
C SER A 37 7.86 -10.74 -10.38
N ASP A 38 6.84 -10.83 -9.51
CA ASP A 38 5.46 -11.06 -9.91
C ASP A 38 4.93 -9.90 -10.76
N VAL A 39 5.16 -8.64 -10.35
CA VAL A 39 4.77 -7.45 -11.11
C VAL A 39 5.34 -7.48 -12.53
N ARG A 40 6.63 -7.82 -12.67
CA ARG A 40 7.29 -7.91 -13.98
C ARG A 40 6.72 -9.02 -14.85
N SER A 41 6.37 -10.16 -14.25
CA SER A 41 5.83 -11.31 -14.98
C SER A 41 4.40 -11.07 -15.48
N HIS A 42 3.57 -10.40 -14.67
CA HIS A 42 2.18 -10.08 -15.01
C HIS A 42 2.04 -8.79 -15.84
N LYS A 43 3.14 -8.04 -16.01
CA LYS A 43 3.16 -6.72 -16.65
C LYS A 43 2.20 -5.74 -15.97
N GLY A 44 2.32 -5.66 -14.64
CA GLY A 44 1.56 -4.75 -13.80
C GLY A 44 1.35 -5.33 -12.41
N VAL A 45 0.81 -4.50 -11.52
CA VAL A 45 0.40 -4.98 -10.20
C VAL A 45 -0.91 -5.76 -10.32
N ASP A 46 -0.89 -7.03 -9.91
CA ASP A 46 -2.10 -7.77 -9.60
C ASP A 46 -2.61 -7.34 -8.23
N ALA A 47 -3.87 -6.90 -8.16
CA ALA A 47 -4.46 -6.36 -6.95
C ALA A 47 -4.42 -7.35 -5.79
N ARG A 48 -4.76 -8.62 -6.02
CA ARG A 48 -4.80 -9.62 -4.95
C ARG A 48 -3.40 -9.92 -4.42
N ILE A 49 -2.43 -10.11 -5.32
CA ILE A 49 -1.03 -10.34 -4.94
C ILE A 49 -0.49 -9.15 -4.15
N PHE A 50 -0.83 -7.92 -4.53
CA PHE A 50 -0.44 -6.73 -3.79
C PHE A 50 -1.04 -6.69 -2.38
N TRP A 51 -2.32 -7.01 -2.22
CA TRP A 51 -2.98 -7.06 -0.92
C TRP A 51 -2.32 -8.07 0.02
N GLU A 52 -2.10 -9.29 -0.47
CA GLU A 52 -1.38 -10.33 0.27
C GLU A 52 0.04 -9.85 0.62
N PHE A 53 0.75 -9.28 -0.35
CA PHE A 53 2.08 -8.71 -0.14
C PHE A 53 2.07 -7.66 0.99
N ARG A 54 1.15 -6.69 0.97
CA ARG A 54 1.07 -5.61 1.96
C ARG A 54 0.89 -6.13 3.38
N GLU A 55 -0.04 -7.07 3.58
CA GLU A 55 -0.34 -7.64 4.90
C GLU A 55 0.77 -8.56 5.42
N PHE A 56 1.37 -9.34 4.52
CA PHE A 56 2.44 -10.26 4.90
C PHE A 56 3.82 -9.59 4.98
N PHE A 57 4.04 -8.45 4.33
CA PHE A 57 5.34 -7.76 4.37
C PHE A 57 5.66 -7.27 5.78
N ASP A 58 4.72 -6.56 6.41
CA ASP A 58 4.84 -6.10 7.80
C ASP A 58 3.45 -5.93 8.40
N THR A 59 3.23 -6.45 9.61
CA THR A 59 1.90 -6.44 10.24
C THR A 59 1.53 -5.03 10.70
N GLY A 60 0.33 -4.59 10.32
CA GLY A 60 -0.14 -3.23 10.55
C GLY A 60 -1.61 -3.14 10.94
N THR A 61 -2.14 -1.93 10.87
CA THR A 61 -3.54 -1.61 11.18
C THR A 61 -4.19 -0.91 10.02
N PHE A 62 -5.44 -1.28 9.74
CA PHE A 62 -6.30 -0.56 8.81
C PHE A 62 -7.08 0.53 9.53
N SER A 63 -7.20 1.69 8.89
CA SER A 63 -8.06 2.78 9.33
C SER A 63 -8.87 3.32 8.17
N PHE A 64 -10.07 3.80 8.48
CA PHE A 64 -11.01 4.31 7.48
C PHE A 64 -11.27 5.80 7.73
N PRO A 65 -11.18 6.66 6.71
CA PRO A 65 -11.47 8.08 6.90
C PRO A 65 -12.95 8.27 7.31
N PRO A 66 -13.22 9.04 8.38
CA PRO A 66 -14.53 9.08 9.06
C PRO A 66 -15.69 9.62 8.21
N HIS A 67 -15.40 10.21 7.05
CA HIS A 67 -16.40 10.77 6.13
C HIS A 67 -16.61 9.93 4.87
N THR A 68 -15.96 8.77 4.78
CA THR A 68 -15.94 7.96 3.55
C THR A 68 -16.44 6.53 3.76
N VAL A 69 -16.45 6.05 5.01
CA VAL A 69 -16.89 4.70 5.40
C VAL A 69 -17.68 4.76 6.70
N THR A 70 -18.86 4.13 6.72
CA THR A 70 -19.66 4.00 7.96
C THR A 70 -19.18 2.79 8.77
N PHE A 71 -18.28 3.06 9.72
CA PHE A 71 -17.60 2.03 10.53
C PHE A 71 -18.52 1.22 11.46
N LEU A 72 -19.69 1.75 11.84
CA LEU A 72 -20.43 1.20 12.98
C LEU A 72 -21.33 0.00 12.66
N GLU A 73 -21.70 -0.28 11.40
CA GLU A 73 -22.64 -1.38 11.13
C GLU A 73 -22.32 -2.27 9.91
N THR A 74 -21.53 -1.85 8.91
CA THR A 74 -21.47 -2.62 7.64
C THR A 74 -20.24 -2.46 6.74
N GLN A 75 -19.23 -1.63 7.06
CA GLN A 75 -18.12 -1.32 6.15
C GLN A 75 -18.60 -0.83 4.76
N HIS A 76 -19.72 -0.10 4.71
CA HIS A 76 -20.23 0.50 3.48
C HIS A 76 -19.47 1.79 3.13
N LEU A 77 -19.24 1.98 1.83
CA LEU A 77 -18.73 3.20 1.25
C LEU A 77 -19.86 4.24 1.23
N THR A 78 -19.63 5.39 1.86
CA THR A 78 -20.56 6.51 1.69
C THR A 78 -20.47 7.03 0.25
N PRO A 79 -21.58 7.52 -0.33
CA PRO A 79 -21.56 8.09 -1.68
C PRO A 79 -20.45 9.12 -1.85
N ILE A 80 -19.53 8.82 -2.76
CA ILE A 80 -18.39 9.69 -3.05
C ILE A 80 -18.93 10.95 -3.74
N VAL A 81 -18.71 12.11 -3.14
CA VAL A 81 -19.14 13.39 -3.72
C VAL A 81 -18.39 13.61 -5.03
N ASP A 82 -19.12 13.74 -6.14
CA ASP A 82 -18.60 13.82 -7.52
C ASP A 82 -17.57 14.96 -7.78
N ASN A 83 -17.42 15.89 -6.85
CA ASN A 83 -16.54 17.05 -6.96
C ASN A 83 -15.10 16.78 -6.49
N ALA A 84 -14.83 15.66 -5.81
CA ALA A 84 -13.49 15.31 -5.34
C ALA A 84 -12.69 14.59 -6.44
N ALA A 85 -11.49 15.09 -6.76
CA ALA A 85 -10.59 14.46 -7.72
C ALA A 85 -10.12 13.07 -7.26
N ALA A 86 -10.00 12.87 -5.95
CA ALA A 86 -9.69 11.60 -5.31
C ALA A 86 -10.35 11.55 -3.93
N THR A 87 -10.90 10.40 -3.56
CA THR A 87 -11.49 10.17 -2.23
C THR A 87 -10.76 9.03 -1.57
N GLN A 88 -10.05 9.31 -0.47
CA GLN A 88 -9.40 8.27 0.33
C GLN A 88 -10.48 7.40 0.98
N ILE A 89 -10.34 6.09 0.92
CA ILE A 89 -11.32 5.14 1.45
C ILE A 89 -10.72 4.16 2.45
N LEU A 90 -9.40 3.98 2.42
CA LEU A 90 -8.69 3.09 3.33
C LEU A 90 -7.25 3.59 3.51
N GLN A 91 -6.72 3.34 4.69
CA GLN A 91 -5.32 3.56 5.01
C GLN A 91 -4.79 2.34 5.77
N TYR A 92 -3.56 1.93 5.46
CA TYR A 92 -2.83 0.87 6.14
C TYR A 92 -1.49 1.40 6.66
N ASP A 93 -1.26 1.20 7.95
CA ASP A 93 -0.02 1.61 8.62
C ASP A 93 0.63 0.45 9.35
N SER A 94 1.94 0.31 9.14
CA SER A 94 2.84 -0.57 9.89
C SER A 94 4.18 0.15 10.09
N PRO A 95 5.12 -0.40 10.89
CA PRO A 95 6.45 0.21 11.03
C PRO A 95 7.17 0.50 9.70
N HIS A 96 7.00 -0.36 8.69
CA HIS A 96 7.69 -0.26 7.40
C HIS A 96 6.78 0.09 6.20
N ILE A 97 5.47 0.05 6.34
CA ILE A 97 4.53 0.38 5.26
C ILE A 97 3.60 1.50 5.70
N HIS A 98 3.45 2.51 4.85
CA HIS A 98 2.33 3.42 4.86
C HIS A 98 1.64 3.34 3.49
N SER A 99 0.35 3.04 3.48
CA SER A 99 -0.40 2.80 2.25
C SER A 99 -1.77 3.47 2.33
N GLU A 100 -2.16 4.14 1.25
CA GLU A 100 -3.40 4.88 1.13
C GLU A 100 -4.13 4.43 -0.13
N ASP A 101 -5.40 4.04 0.05
CA ASP A 101 -6.29 3.63 -1.02
C ASP A 101 -7.29 4.75 -1.31
N PHE A 102 -7.44 5.07 -2.58
CA PHE A 102 -8.30 6.12 -3.09
C PHE A 102 -9.26 5.57 -4.14
N VAL A 103 -10.41 6.21 -4.26
CA VAL A 103 -11.28 6.09 -5.42
C VAL A 103 -11.19 7.37 -6.24
N VAL A 104 -10.92 7.22 -7.53
CA VAL A 104 -10.69 8.31 -8.48
C VAL A 104 -11.62 8.18 -9.69
N LYS A 105 -12.14 9.30 -10.20
CA LYS A 105 -13.04 9.32 -11.37
C LYS A 105 -12.29 9.08 -12.68
N LYS A 106 -12.94 8.42 -13.64
CA LYS A 106 -12.43 8.27 -15.02
C LYS A 106 -12.46 9.62 -15.78
N PRO A 107 -11.54 9.84 -16.74
CA PRO A 107 -10.40 8.97 -17.08
C PRO A 107 -9.25 9.13 -16.08
N PHE A 108 -8.74 8.01 -15.57
CA PHE A 108 -7.50 7.98 -14.79
C PHE A 108 -6.36 7.55 -15.71
N GLN A 109 -5.24 8.25 -15.63
CA GLN A 109 -3.96 7.83 -16.18
C GLN A 109 -2.91 8.17 -15.15
N LEU A 110 -2.07 7.20 -14.81
CA LEU A 110 -1.06 7.38 -13.75
C LEU A 110 0.00 8.42 -14.16
N ALA A 111 0.23 8.58 -15.47
CA ALA A 111 1.08 9.61 -16.07
C ALA A 111 0.40 10.99 -16.19
N ASN A 112 -0.84 11.17 -15.71
CA ASN A 112 -1.55 12.43 -15.85
C ASN A 112 -1.21 13.40 -14.69
N PRO A 113 -0.62 14.57 -14.96
CA PRO A 113 -0.23 15.54 -13.94
C PRO A 113 -1.40 16.23 -13.21
N LEU A 114 -2.66 15.90 -13.57
CA LEU A 114 -3.88 16.43 -12.92
C LEU A 114 -4.35 15.62 -11.71
N LEU A 115 -3.66 14.54 -11.36
CA LEU A 115 -3.86 13.87 -10.10
C LEU A 115 -3.56 14.88 -8.97
N SER A 116 -4.47 15.00 -8.00
CA SER A 116 -4.42 15.90 -6.83
C SER A 116 -2.99 16.10 -6.31
N PRO A 117 -2.62 17.23 -5.68
CA PRO A 117 -1.30 17.37 -4.99
C PRO A 117 -0.96 16.22 -4.02
N THR A 118 -1.93 15.42 -3.57
CA THR A 118 -1.73 14.18 -2.80
C THR A 118 -1.25 12.98 -3.64
N LEU A 119 -1.63 12.94 -4.92
CA LEU A 119 -1.35 11.88 -5.90
C LEU A 119 -0.35 12.32 -6.97
N SER A 120 0.25 13.52 -6.84
CA SER A 120 1.15 14.08 -7.85
C SER A 120 2.40 13.19 -7.94
N VAL A 121 2.53 12.50 -9.07
CA VAL A 121 3.76 11.82 -9.46
C VAL A 121 4.74 12.93 -9.85
N GLU A 122 5.64 13.28 -8.93
CA GLU A 122 6.81 14.11 -9.27
C GLU A 122 7.52 13.50 -10.48
N CYS A 123 8.17 14.30 -11.32
CA CYS A 123 8.94 13.80 -12.47
C CYS A 123 9.95 12.73 -11.99
N VAL A 124 9.60 11.46 -12.13
CA VAL A 124 10.40 10.35 -11.62
C VAL A 124 11.65 10.21 -12.48
N ASP A 125 12.82 10.23 -11.83
CA ASP A 125 14.09 9.95 -12.48
C ASP A 125 14.04 8.53 -13.06
N PRO A 126 14.29 8.34 -14.37
CA PRO A 126 14.37 7.01 -14.97
C PRO A 126 15.33 6.06 -14.24
N ASN A 127 16.38 6.59 -13.60
CA ASN A 127 17.35 5.79 -12.84
C ASN A 127 16.81 5.29 -11.49
N SER A 128 15.75 5.89 -10.95
CA SER A 128 15.11 5.43 -9.71
C SER A 128 13.93 4.49 -9.98
N THR A 129 13.52 4.32 -11.24
CA THR A 129 12.38 3.52 -11.63
C THR A 129 12.69 2.02 -11.55
N ILE A 130 11.84 1.28 -10.83
CA ILE A 130 11.91 -0.19 -10.68
C ILE A 130 11.00 -0.88 -11.70
N TYR A 131 9.83 -0.30 -11.96
CA TYR A 131 8.83 -0.79 -12.90
C TYR A 131 7.85 0.34 -13.29
N VAL A 132 7.38 0.36 -14.55
CA VAL A 132 6.39 1.31 -15.04
C VAL A 132 5.54 0.71 -16.16
N ASP A 133 4.23 0.95 -16.11
CA ASP A 133 3.27 0.78 -17.21
C ASP A 133 2.13 1.82 -17.09
N ASP A 134 1.05 1.65 -17.86
CA ASP A 134 -0.08 2.59 -17.91
C ASP A 134 -0.80 2.77 -16.56
N ASN A 135 -0.76 1.73 -15.71
CA ASN A 135 -1.52 1.65 -14.46
C ASN A 135 -0.63 1.42 -13.23
N THR A 136 0.68 1.33 -13.39
CA THR A 136 1.63 0.98 -12.31
C THR A 136 2.89 1.83 -12.42
N LEU A 137 3.35 2.34 -11.29
CA LEU A 137 4.66 2.98 -11.16
C LEU A 137 5.29 2.56 -9.84
N ILE A 138 6.48 1.97 -9.92
CA ILE A 138 7.26 1.57 -8.76
C ILE A 138 8.65 2.20 -8.88
N TYR A 139 9.07 2.96 -7.87
CA TYR A 139 10.34 3.68 -7.90
C TYR A 139 10.93 3.91 -6.51
N HIS A 140 12.23 4.17 -6.45
CA HIS A 140 12.88 4.66 -5.24
C HIS A 140 12.56 6.13 -5.05
N LYS A 141 11.71 6.44 -4.06
CA LYS A 141 11.36 7.80 -3.64
C LYS A 141 12.56 8.48 -2.98
N ASP A 142 13.31 7.72 -2.19
CA ASP A 142 14.58 8.13 -1.58
C ASP A 142 15.47 6.88 -1.34
N LYS A 143 16.58 7.04 -0.60
CA LYS A 143 17.54 5.96 -0.33
C LYS A 143 16.96 4.77 0.44
N ASN A 144 15.91 5.01 1.23
CA ASN A 144 15.33 4.04 2.15
C ASN A 144 13.84 3.80 1.90
N THR A 145 13.26 4.44 0.89
CA THR A 145 11.82 4.34 0.60
C THR A 145 11.59 3.95 -0.85
N VAL A 146 10.86 2.85 -1.06
CA VAL A 146 10.26 2.52 -2.35
C VAL A 146 8.82 2.97 -2.33
N ARG A 147 8.38 3.67 -3.37
CA ARG A 147 6.98 3.98 -3.60
C ARG A 147 6.41 3.08 -4.69
N ILE A 148 5.24 2.53 -4.42
CA ILE A 148 4.37 1.82 -5.35
C ILE A 148 3.14 2.69 -5.55
N LEU A 149 2.79 2.96 -6.80
CA LEU A 149 1.48 3.47 -7.18
C LEU A 149 0.89 2.50 -8.18
N PHE A 150 -0.36 2.11 -8.00
CA PHE A 150 -1.08 1.42 -9.05
C PHE A 150 -2.56 1.74 -9.05
N ALA A 151 -3.18 1.57 -10.21
CA ALA A 151 -4.60 1.69 -10.38
C ALA A 151 -5.20 0.36 -10.84
N ALA A 152 -6.30 -0.03 -10.21
CA ALA A 152 -7.06 -1.22 -10.52
C ALA A 152 -8.53 -0.85 -10.74
N SER A 153 -9.22 -1.63 -11.57
CA SER A 153 -10.66 -1.50 -11.70
C SER A 153 -11.33 -1.82 -10.36
N ILE A 154 -12.50 -1.22 -10.13
CA ILE A 154 -13.32 -1.53 -8.96
C ILE A 154 -13.61 -3.04 -8.91
N ASP A 155 -13.93 -3.68 -10.04
CA ASP A 155 -14.17 -5.13 -10.09
C ASP A 155 -12.97 -5.98 -9.66
N ALA A 156 -11.74 -5.62 -10.07
CA ALA A 156 -10.55 -6.32 -9.62
C ALA A 156 -10.37 -6.19 -8.11
N MET A 157 -10.54 -4.97 -7.59
CA MET A 157 -10.39 -4.70 -6.16
C MET A 157 -11.45 -5.36 -5.29
N ARG A 158 -12.69 -5.48 -5.77
CA ARG A 158 -13.76 -6.23 -5.10
C ARG A 158 -13.41 -7.69 -4.86
N THR A 159 -12.60 -8.28 -5.75
CA THR A 159 -12.15 -9.67 -5.61
C THR A 159 -10.85 -9.80 -4.81
N ALA A 160 -10.12 -8.69 -4.62
CA ALA A 160 -8.84 -8.66 -3.93
C ALA A 160 -8.97 -8.28 -2.45
N ASN A 161 -9.80 -7.27 -2.12
CA ASN A 161 -10.02 -6.84 -0.76
C ASN A 161 -11.24 -7.56 -0.15
N GLY A 162 -11.14 -7.94 1.12
CA GLY A 162 -12.25 -8.51 1.89
C GLY A 162 -12.93 -7.51 2.83
N PHE A 163 -12.70 -6.21 2.64
CA PHE A 163 -13.04 -5.16 3.59
C PHE A 163 -14.38 -4.47 3.35
N PHE A 164 -14.98 -4.62 2.16
CA PHE A 164 -16.20 -3.92 1.80
C PHE A 164 -17.25 -4.92 1.33
N ASP A 165 -18.44 -4.87 1.93
CA ASP A 165 -19.61 -5.62 1.46
C ASP A 165 -20.42 -4.76 0.47
N TYR A 166 -19.95 -4.77 -0.78
CA TYR A 166 -20.43 -3.88 -1.84
C TYR A 166 -21.93 -4.09 -2.15
N GLN A 167 -22.75 -3.11 -1.79
CA GLN A 167 -24.18 -3.06 -2.10
C GLN A 167 -24.44 -2.56 -3.54
N PRO A 168 -25.61 -2.88 -4.14
CA PRO A 168 -25.92 -2.48 -5.52
C PRO A 168 -25.87 -0.98 -5.79
N ASP A 169 -26.25 -0.14 -4.82
CA ASP A 169 -26.20 1.32 -4.90
C ASP A 169 -24.75 1.84 -4.84
N GLU A 170 -23.87 1.17 -4.10
CA GLU A 170 -22.44 1.46 -4.08
C GLU A 170 -21.79 1.17 -5.43
N LEU A 171 -22.13 0.03 -6.03
CA LEU A 171 -21.66 -0.33 -7.36
C LEU A 171 -22.09 0.69 -8.41
N PHE A 172 -23.28 1.27 -8.26
CA PHE A 172 -23.78 2.31 -9.18
C PHE A 172 -22.89 3.56 -9.18
N PHE A 173 -22.50 4.08 -8.01
CA PHE A 173 -21.63 5.27 -7.97
C PHE A 173 -20.14 4.96 -8.20
N LEU A 174 -19.72 3.69 -8.19
CA LEU A 174 -18.33 3.28 -8.47
C LEU A 174 -18.07 2.91 -9.93
N GLN A 175 -19.09 2.73 -10.77
CA GLN A 175 -18.97 2.24 -12.15
C GLN A 175 -17.99 3.04 -13.05
N ASP A 176 -17.89 4.34 -12.81
CA ASP A 176 -17.06 5.28 -13.58
C ASP A 176 -15.75 5.63 -12.86
N LYS A 177 -15.32 4.80 -11.90
CA LYS A 177 -14.17 5.07 -11.04
C LYS A 177 -13.10 3.99 -11.14
N PHE A 178 -11.91 4.34 -10.67
CA PHE A 178 -10.78 3.45 -10.44
C PHE A 178 -10.44 3.45 -8.97
N TRP A 179 -9.89 2.33 -8.51
CA TRP A 179 -9.20 2.27 -7.24
C TRP A 179 -7.72 2.58 -7.48
N VAL A 180 -7.14 3.46 -6.68
CA VAL A 180 -5.74 3.85 -6.76
C VAL A 180 -5.11 3.61 -5.40
N ASP A 181 -4.02 2.85 -5.37
CA ASP A 181 -3.21 2.67 -4.17
C ASP A 181 -1.92 3.48 -4.30
N ILE A 182 -1.53 4.14 -3.21
CA ILE A 182 -0.20 4.70 -3.02
C ILE A 182 0.42 4.08 -1.78
N THR A 183 1.56 3.43 -1.95
CA THR A 183 2.25 2.72 -0.88
C THR A 183 3.72 3.11 -0.79
N ASP A 184 4.14 3.59 0.37
CA ASP A 184 5.53 3.82 0.75
C ASP A 184 6.04 2.65 1.61
N ILE A 185 7.10 1.99 1.15
CA ILE A 185 7.79 0.89 1.84
C ILE A 185 9.17 1.36 2.29
N ARG A 186 9.42 1.32 3.60
CA ARG A 186 10.72 1.55 4.20
C ARG A 186 11.58 0.29 4.12
N THR A 187 12.77 0.42 3.54
CA THR A 187 13.71 -0.69 3.28
C THR A 187 14.84 -0.80 4.31
N ASN A 188 14.84 0.07 5.32
CA ASN A 188 15.83 0.14 6.40
C ASN A 188 15.39 -0.57 7.68
#